data_AF-A0A835BUE0-F1
#
_entry.id   AF-A0A835BUE0-F1
#
_cell.length_a   1.000
_cell.length_b   1.000
_cell.length_c   1.000
_cell.angle_alpha   90.00
_cell.angle_beta   90.00
_cell.angle_gamma   90.00
#
_symmetry.space_group_name_H-M   'P 1'
#
loop_
_entity.id
_entity.type
_entity.pdbx_description
1 polymer ?
#
loop_
_entity_poly.entity_id
_entity_poly.type
_entity_poly.pdbx_seq_one_letter_code
_entity_poly.pdbx_strand_id
1 'polypeptide(L)'
;MCSIVACIVCLEAVHRLEYETVHGEGTFPCTLMAEALQKLFDECCRDETWKPDEDCYVEHVLNKIQEMRPVLLVTAGVPARPLPLGSWQAHGLAGRSPEFVTALLNSHGPCIGVLCMCPWYHHFDARRDDTLVYRGCGRSERDMDLAEEIYGDQVVSLSHVVVCFAYRFCGYDEQNQEMHALFGAEHVTHDRSILKQTRTGVNP
;
A
#
# COMPACT_ATOMS: atom_id res chain seq x y z
N MET A 1 -13.11 -2.61 4.16
CA MET A 1 -12.18 -3.71 4.55
C MET A 1 -10.76 -3.51 4.03
N CYS A 2 -10.55 -3.03 2.79
CA CYS A 2 -9.21 -2.79 2.22
C CYS A 2 -8.32 -1.87 3.08
N SER A 3 -8.88 -0.83 3.70
CA SER A 3 -8.15 0.06 4.61
C SER A 3 -7.56 -0.65 5.82
N ILE A 4 -8.34 -1.51 6.49
CA ILE A 4 -7.90 -2.31 7.64
C ILE A 4 -6.71 -3.20 7.25
N VAL A 5 -6.85 -3.93 6.15
CA VAL A 5 -5.79 -4.83 5.66
C VAL A 5 -4.55 -4.05 5.24
N ALA A 6 -4.70 -2.99 4.46
CA ALA A 6 -3.57 -2.18 4.00
C ALA A 6 -2.82 -1.53 5.18
N CYS A 7 -3.53 -1.03 6.19
CA CYS A 7 -2.88 -0.40 7.35
C CYS A 7 -2.01 -1.39 8.12
N ILE A 8 -2.51 -2.61 8.38
CA ILE A 8 -1.75 -3.59 9.17
C ILE A 8 -0.61 -4.22 8.36
N VAL A 9 -0.81 -4.45 7.07
CA VAL A 9 0.24 -4.92 6.16
C VAL A 9 1.34 -3.88 6.02
N CYS A 10 0.98 -2.60 5.88
CA CYS A 10 1.97 -1.52 5.82
C CYS A 10 2.76 -1.41 7.13
N LEU A 11 2.09 -1.51 8.28
CA LEU A 11 2.74 -1.50 9.59
C LEU A 11 3.77 -2.62 9.71
N GLU A 12 3.39 -3.86 9.36
CA GLU A 12 4.30 -5.00 9.38
C GLU A 12 5.48 -4.80 8.43
N ALA A 13 5.21 -4.33 7.21
CA ALA A 13 6.24 -4.15 6.19
C ALA A 13 7.29 -3.10 6.59
N VAL A 14 6.87 -2.00 7.24
CA VAL A 14 7.80 -0.99 7.77
C VAL A 14 8.67 -1.58 8.88
N HIS A 15 8.08 -2.28 9.85
CA HIS A 15 8.83 -2.93 10.94
C HIS A 15 9.78 -4.02 10.41
N ARG A 16 9.35 -4.79 9.42
CA ARG A 16 10.18 -5.78 8.73
C ARG A 16 11.38 -5.10 8.07
N LEU A 17 11.15 -4.03 7.31
CA LEU A 17 12.21 -3.30 6.63
C LEU A 17 13.26 -2.77 7.61
N GLU A 18 12.83 -2.13 8.70
CA GLU A 18 13.73 -1.61 9.74
C GLU A 18 14.54 -2.75 10.39
N TYR A 19 13.88 -3.86 10.73
CA TYR A 19 14.54 -5.00 11.35
C TYR A 19 15.59 -5.62 10.43
N GLU A 20 15.22 -5.93 9.19
CA GLU A 20 16.10 -6.61 8.23
C GLU A 20 17.26 -5.72 7.77
N THR A 21 17.11 -4.39 7.81
CA THR A 21 18.21 -3.45 7.58
C THR A 21 19.34 -3.64 8.59
N VAL A 22 18.99 -4.02 9.83
CA VAL A 22 19.96 -4.22 10.92
C VAL A 22 20.42 -5.68 11.05
N HIS A 23 19.52 -6.64 10.82
CA HIS A 23 19.75 -8.06 11.13
C HIS A 23 20.00 -8.94 9.91
N GLY A 24 19.83 -8.40 8.71
CA GLY A 24 19.96 -9.13 7.45
C GLY A 24 18.62 -9.49 6.83
N GLU A 25 18.61 -9.62 5.50
CA GLU A 25 17.42 -9.92 4.72
C GLU A 25 16.81 -11.29 5.08
N GLY A 26 15.47 -11.35 5.14
CA GLY A 26 14.73 -12.59 5.40
C GLY A 26 14.85 -13.10 6.84
N THR A 27 15.44 -12.33 7.74
CA THR A 27 15.59 -12.69 9.16
C THR A 27 14.42 -12.24 10.02
N PHE A 28 13.49 -11.43 9.47
CA PHE A 28 12.36 -10.93 10.25
C PHE A 28 11.48 -12.08 10.75
N PRO A 29 11.18 -12.13 12.05
CA PRO A 29 10.28 -13.14 12.59
C PRO A 29 8.89 -13.07 11.96
N CYS A 30 8.23 -14.22 11.83
CA CYS A 30 6.82 -14.25 11.47
C CYS A 30 5.98 -13.44 12.48
N THR A 31 4.85 -12.90 12.04
CA THR A 31 3.92 -12.12 12.87
C THR A 31 2.62 -12.87 13.06
N LEU A 32 1.91 -12.56 14.15
CA LEU A 32 0.53 -13.04 14.39
C LEU A 32 -0.48 -12.16 13.62
N MET A 33 -0.31 -12.11 12.30
CA MET A 33 -1.03 -11.18 11.43
C MET A 33 -2.54 -11.46 11.39
N ALA A 34 -2.92 -12.73 11.30
CA ALA A 34 -4.33 -13.12 11.22
C ALA A 34 -5.09 -12.73 12.50
N GLU A 35 -4.47 -12.97 13.66
CA GLU A 35 -5.03 -12.59 14.96
C GLU A 35 -5.10 -11.07 15.11
N ALA A 36 -4.10 -10.34 14.62
CA ALA A 36 -4.08 -8.89 14.67
C ALA A 36 -5.15 -8.27 13.75
N LEU A 37 -5.34 -8.83 12.55
CA LEU A 37 -6.41 -8.46 11.62
C LEU A 37 -7.79 -8.67 12.23
N GLN A 38 -8.04 -9.86 12.80
CA GLN A 38 -9.32 -10.17 13.42
C GLN A 38 -9.61 -9.22 14.58
N LYS A 39 -8.63 -8.98 15.46
CA LYS A 39 -8.78 -8.04 16.58
C LYS A 39 -9.06 -6.61 16.11
N LEU A 40 -8.33 -6.11 15.10
CA LEU A 40 -8.55 -4.78 14.56
C LEU A 40 -9.95 -4.67 13.92
N PHE A 41 -10.37 -5.71 13.19
CA PHE A 41 -11.70 -5.76 12.60
C PHE A 41 -12.80 -5.73 13.67
N ASP A 42 -12.69 -6.56 14.71
CA ASP A 42 -13.65 -6.62 15.81
C ASP A 42 -13.72 -5.31 16.60
N GLU A 43 -12.59 -4.60 16.74
CA GLU A 43 -12.55 -3.29 17.37
C GLU A 43 -13.22 -2.23 16.50
N CYS A 44 -12.79 -2.12 15.23
CA CYS A 44 -13.35 -1.18 14.27
C CYS A 44 -14.86 -1.35 14.06
N CYS A 45 -15.37 -2.59 14.15
CA CYS A 45 -16.82 -2.85 14.12
C CYS A 45 -17.52 -2.33 15.37
N ARG A 46 -16.91 -2.50 16.55
CA ARG A 46 -17.52 -2.20 17.84
C ARG A 46 -17.64 -0.71 18.11
N ASP A 47 -16.65 0.05 17.66
CA ASP A 47 -16.59 1.51 17.82
C ASP A 47 -17.06 2.27 16.58
N GLU A 48 -17.68 1.56 15.64
CA GLU A 48 -18.27 2.11 14.41
C GLU A 48 -17.28 2.81 13.47
N THR A 49 -15.96 2.60 13.66
CA THR A 49 -14.91 3.04 12.74
C THR A 49 -15.05 2.39 11.36
N TRP A 50 -15.60 1.17 11.32
CA TRP A 50 -15.94 0.45 10.11
C TRP A 50 -17.41 0.02 10.15
N LYS A 51 -18.13 0.24 9.05
CA LYS A 51 -19.47 -0.30 8.81
C LYS A 51 -19.51 -1.01 7.45
N PRO A 52 -20.35 -2.04 7.28
CA PRO A 52 -20.43 -2.80 6.02
C PRO A 52 -20.73 -1.94 4.79
N ASP A 53 -21.55 -0.90 4.96
CA ASP A 53 -22.07 -0.07 3.86
C ASP A 53 -21.43 1.32 3.81
N GLU A 54 -20.38 1.57 4.60
CA GLU A 54 -19.68 2.86 4.64
C GLU A 54 -18.19 2.71 4.36
N ASP A 55 -17.61 3.76 3.77
CA ASP A 55 -16.18 3.86 3.57
C ASP A 55 -15.46 3.94 4.92
N CYS A 56 -14.35 3.21 5.01
CA CYS A 56 -13.51 3.21 6.20
C CYS A 56 -12.22 3.96 5.90
N TYR A 57 -12.17 5.19 6.39
CA TYR A 57 -11.05 6.11 6.20
C TYR A 57 -9.77 5.57 6.83
N VAL A 58 -8.68 5.63 6.07
CA VAL A 58 -7.34 5.18 6.48
C VAL A 58 -6.93 5.84 7.80
N GLU A 59 -7.18 7.14 7.96
CA GLU A 59 -6.83 7.87 9.18
C GLU A 59 -7.49 7.30 10.45
N HIS A 60 -8.77 6.90 10.37
CA HIS A 60 -9.47 6.34 11.51
C HIS A 60 -8.91 4.98 11.89
N VAL A 61 -8.59 4.15 10.90
CA VAL A 61 -7.92 2.85 11.12
C VAL A 61 -6.53 3.05 11.74
N LEU A 62 -5.74 4.00 11.23
CA LEU A 62 -4.42 4.30 11.79
C LEU A 62 -4.53 4.79 13.23
N ASN A 63 -5.44 5.70 13.53
CA ASN A 63 -5.71 6.14 14.91
C ASN A 63 -6.11 4.97 15.80
N LYS A 64 -6.96 4.06 15.31
CA LYS A 64 -7.35 2.84 16.03
C LYS A 64 -6.15 1.93 16.33
N ILE A 65 -5.30 1.69 15.33
CA ILE A 65 -4.04 0.94 15.51
C ILE A 65 -3.16 1.61 16.57
N GLN A 66 -3.12 2.94 16.62
CA GLN A 66 -2.37 3.67 17.63
C GLN A 66 -2.93 3.51 19.04
N GLU A 67 -4.26 3.49 19.19
CA GLU A 67 -4.95 3.26 20.46
C GLU A 67 -4.74 1.82 20.98
N MET A 68 -4.72 0.84 20.08
CA MET A 68 -4.57 -0.58 20.42
C MET A 68 -3.13 -1.01 20.75
N ARG A 69 -2.18 -0.08 20.80
CA ARG A 69 -0.80 -0.37 21.20
C ARG A 69 -0.73 -0.81 22.68
N PRO A 70 0.23 -1.68 23.05
CA PRO A 70 1.24 -2.34 22.22
C PRO A 70 0.81 -3.72 21.70
N VAL A 71 -0.45 -4.13 21.89
CA VAL A 71 -0.85 -5.54 21.87
C VAL A 71 -1.45 -5.99 20.53
N LEU A 72 -1.64 -5.06 19.59
CA LEU A 72 -2.29 -5.36 18.33
C LEU A 72 -1.47 -6.33 17.48
N LEU A 73 -0.29 -5.90 17.03
CA LEU A 73 0.60 -6.68 16.17
C LEU A 73 1.88 -7.03 16.91
N VAL A 74 2.21 -8.33 16.94
CA VAL A 74 3.38 -8.87 17.61
C VAL A 74 4.08 -9.91 16.73
N THR A 75 5.37 -10.13 16.97
CA THR A 75 6.10 -11.27 16.41
C THR A 75 5.65 -12.58 17.07
N ALA A 76 5.69 -13.68 16.31
CA ALA A 76 5.37 -15.03 16.75
C ALA A 76 6.52 -15.71 17.54
N GLY A 77 7.67 -15.03 17.67
CA GLY A 77 8.82 -15.54 18.42
C GLY A 77 8.57 -15.54 19.93
N VAL A 78 9.45 -16.20 20.69
CA VAL A 78 9.45 -16.19 22.16
C VAL A 78 10.73 -15.53 22.67
N PRO A 79 10.66 -14.39 23.40
CA PRO A 79 9.45 -13.63 23.72
C PRO A 79 8.88 -12.89 22.50
N ALA A 80 7.55 -12.75 22.47
CA ALA A 80 6.85 -11.98 21.44
C ALA A 80 7.22 -10.50 21.56
N ARG A 81 7.46 -9.84 20.41
CA ARG A 81 7.85 -8.43 20.36
C ARG A 81 6.74 -7.59 19.73
N PRO A 82 6.27 -6.51 20.37
CA PRO A 82 5.25 -5.65 19.81
C PRO A 82 5.80 -4.83 18.64
N LEU A 83 4.93 -4.58 17.66
CA LEU A 83 5.19 -3.77 16.46
C LEU A 83 4.26 -2.54 16.45
N PRO A 84 4.53 -1.52 17.30
CA PRO A 84 3.65 -0.36 17.45
C PRO A 84 3.74 0.62 16.28
N LEU A 85 2.63 1.28 15.93
CA LEU A 85 2.61 2.38 14.96
C LEU A 85 2.98 3.72 15.62
N GLY A 86 4.24 4.12 15.74
CA GLY A 86 4.66 5.35 16.43
C GLY A 86 3.82 6.62 16.12
N SER A 87 3.83 7.03 14.86
CA SER A 87 3.13 8.18 14.28
C SER A 87 2.72 7.88 12.84
N TRP A 88 1.86 8.70 12.26
CA TRP A 88 1.54 8.66 10.83
C TRP A 88 1.36 10.07 10.30
N GLN A 89 1.54 10.24 8.98
CA GLN A 89 1.35 11.52 8.31
C GLN A 89 0.60 11.31 7.00
N ALA A 90 -0.53 12.01 6.84
CA ALA A 90 -1.24 12.05 5.58
C ALA A 90 -0.56 12.96 4.57
N HIS A 91 -0.69 12.55 3.32
CA HIS A 91 -0.03 13.15 2.18
C HIS A 91 -1.07 13.35 1.06
N GLY A 92 -1.74 14.52 1.04
CA GLY A 92 -2.81 14.84 0.09
C GLY A 92 -2.41 14.90 -1.40
N LEU A 93 -3.39 14.79 -2.30
CA LEU A 93 -3.24 14.52 -3.74
C LEU A 93 -2.57 15.61 -4.59
N ALA A 94 -2.56 16.88 -4.16
CA ALA A 94 -2.11 17.98 -5.01
C ALA A 94 -0.58 18.04 -5.17
N GLY A 95 -0.11 18.04 -6.43
CA GLY A 95 1.24 18.48 -6.79
C GLY A 95 2.39 17.54 -6.41
N ARG A 96 2.12 16.26 -6.14
CA ARG A 96 3.20 15.31 -5.82
C ARG A 96 3.83 14.80 -7.10
N SER A 97 5.05 15.27 -7.34
CA SER A 97 5.87 14.75 -8.41
C SER A 97 6.28 13.29 -8.10
N PRO A 98 6.56 12.47 -9.12
CA PRO A 98 7.13 11.14 -8.92
C PRO A 98 8.30 11.14 -7.93
N GLU A 99 9.18 12.13 -8.01
CA GLU A 99 10.36 12.28 -7.14
C GLU A 99 9.95 12.36 -5.68
N PHE A 100 8.86 13.07 -5.37
CA PHE A 100 8.35 13.15 -4.01
C PHE A 100 7.92 11.76 -3.49
N VAL A 101 7.19 10.97 -4.30
CA VAL A 101 6.76 9.62 -3.91
C VAL A 101 7.97 8.69 -3.72
N THR A 102 8.97 8.80 -4.60
CA THR A 102 10.23 8.05 -4.44
C THR A 102 10.98 8.44 -3.17
N ALA A 103 11.02 9.74 -2.85
CA ALA A 103 11.67 10.22 -1.64
C ALA A 103 11.00 9.62 -0.40
N LEU A 104 9.67 9.56 -0.36
CA LEU A 104 8.95 8.90 0.72
C LEU A 104 9.31 7.42 0.84
N LEU A 105 9.22 6.65 -0.25
CA LEU A 105 9.52 5.22 -0.24
C LEU A 105 10.98 4.94 0.18
N ASN A 106 11.91 5.78 -0.26
CA ASN A 106 13.33 5.63 0.08
C ASN A 106 13.65 6.01 1.53
N SER A 107 12.90 6.95 2.12
CA SER A 107 13.19 7.44 3.48
C SER A 107 12.37 6.77 4.57
N HIS A 108 11.14 6.34 4.28
CA HIS A 108 10.20 5.80 5.26
C HIS A 108 9.78 4.35 4.94
N GLY A 109 10.15 3.81 3.78
CA GLY A 109 9.74 2.48 3.35
C GLY A 109 8.32 2.43 2.79
N PRO A 110 7.64 1.27 2.88
CA PRO A 110 6.30 1.09 2.35
C PRO A 110 5.29 2.12 2.85
N CYS A 111 4.36 2.55 1.99
CA CYS A 111 3.36 3.55 2.32
C CYS A 111 1.96 3.17 1.85
N ILE A 112 0.93 3.70 2.53
CA ILE A 112 -0.47 3.45 2.17
C ILE A 112 -0.88 4.41 1.05
N GLY A 113 -1.44 3.85 -0.03
CA GLY A 113 -2.01 4.58 -1.16
C GLY A 113 -3.50 4.35 -1.30
N VAL A 114 -4.20 5.31 -1.92
CA VAL A 114 -5.61 5.17 -2.31
C VAL A 114 -5.69 5.28 -3.82
N LEU A 115 -6.27 4.27 -4.46
CA LEU A 115 -6.45 4.19 -5.91
C LEU A 115 -7.92 4.35 -6.26
N CYS A 116 -8.20 5.16 -7.29
CA CYS A 116 -9.50 5.12 -7.97
C CYS A 116 -9.51 3.92 -8.93
N MET A 117 -10.44 3.00 -8.68
CA MET A 117 -10.58 1.77 -9.45
C MET A 117 -11.80 1.80 -10.35
N CYS A 118 -11.70 1.09 -11.47
CA CYS A 118 -12.84 0.64 -12.26
C CYS A 118 -12.77 -0.89 -12.40
N PRO A 119 -13.82 -1.57 -12.91
CA PRO A 119 -13.95 -3.03 -12.84
C PRO A 119 -12.78 -3.80 -13.46
N TRP A 120 -12.10 -3.21 -14.44
CA TRP A 120 -10.90 -3.79 -15.05
C TRP A 120 -9.67 -3.87 -14.14
N TYR A 121 -9.62 -3.20 -12.99
CA TYR A 121 -8.48 -3.23 -12.06
C TYR A 121 -8.10 -4.67 -11.69
N HIS A 122 -9.09 -5.54 -11.51
CA HIS A 122 -8.89 -6.95 -11.18
C HIS A 122 -8.20 -7.78 -12.28
N HIS A 123 -8.05 -7.24 -13.49
CA HIS A 123 -7.26 -7.86 -14.56
C HIS A 123 -5.77 -7.50 -14.50
N PHE A 124 -5.38 -6.51 -13.70
CA PHE A 124 -3.99 -6.10 -13.52
C PHE A 124 -3.38 -6.83 -12.32
N ASP A 125 -2.69 -7.93 -12.60
CA ASP A 125 -1.98 -8.72 -11.59
C ASP A 125 -0.53 -8.93 -12.05
N ALA A 126 0.41 -8.24 -11.38
CA ALA A 126 1.84 -8.34 -11.69
C ALA A 126 2.41 -9.74 -11.42
N ARG A 127 1.71 -10.62 -10.68
CA ARG A 127 2.10 -12.02 -10.54
C ARG A 127 1.83 -12.84 -11.80
N ARG A 128 0.91 -12.37 -12.65
CA ARG A 128 0.55 -12.99 -13.93
C ARG A 128 1.30 -12.36 -15.09
N ASP A 129 1.37 -11.03 -15.11
CA ASP A 129 2.06 -10.26 -16.13
C ASP A 129 2.53 -8.92 -15.53
N ASP A 130 3.83 -8.81 -15.27
CA ASP A 130 4.47 -7.63 -14.68
C ASP A 130 4.71 -6.50 -15.69
N THR A 131 4.36 -6.71 -16.96
CA THR A 131 4.37 -5.69 -18.01
C THR A 131 3.09 -4.85 -18.00
N LEU A 132 1.99 -5.39 -17.46
CA LEU A 132 0.72 -4.67 -17.34
C LEU A 132 0.81 -3.61 -16.24
N VAL A 133 0.46 -2.38 -16.60
CA VAL A 133 0.43 -1.25 -15.68
C VAL A 133 -0.99 -0.72 -15.61
N TYR A 134 -1.58 -0.79 -14.42
CA TYR A 134 -2.86 -0.15 -14.19
C TYR A 134 -2.67 1.37 -14.24
N ARG A 135 -3.34 2.01 -15.19
CA ARG A 135 -3.26 3.46 -15.38
C ARG A 135 -4.39 4.21 -14.67
N GLY A 136 -5.35 3.55 -14.04
CA GLY A 136 -6.49 4.25 -13.46
C GLY A 136 -7.54 4.61 -14.52
N CYS A 137 -8.72 4.96 -14.04
CA CYS A 137 -9.83 5.50 -14.83
C CYS A 137 -10.19 6.93 -14.41
N GLY A 138 -9.26 7.64 -13.75
CA GLY A 138 -9.43 9.01 -13.27
C GLY A 138 -8.23 9.90 -13.56
N ARG A 139 -7.42 9.58 -14.58
CA ARG A 139 -6.29 10.45 -14.99
C ARG A 139 -6.75 11.72 -15.69
N SER A 140 -7.95 11.69 -16.28
CA SER A 140 -8.58 12.82 -16.97
C SER A 140 -10.09 12.73 -16.84
N GLU A 141 -10.79 13.86 -17.02
CA GLU A 141 -12.26 13.87 -17.16
C GLU A 141 -12.72 12.86 -18.21
N ARG A 142 -12.02 12.78 -19.35
CA ARG A 142 -12.34 11.82 -20.42
C ARG A 142 -12.26 10.36 -19.96
N ASP A 143 -11.28 10.00 -19.12
CA ASP A 143 -11.17 8.63 -18.60
C ASP A 143 -12.31 8.32 -17.63
N MET A 144 -12.76 9.33 -16.86
CA MET A 144 -13.91 9.22 -15.97
C MET A 144 -15.21 9.10 -16.77
N ASP A 145 -15.42 9.96 -17.77
CA ASP A 145 -16.58 9.94 -18.67
C ASP A 145 -16.70 8.58 -19.38
N LEU A 146 -15.57 8.05 -19.89
CA LEU A 146 -15.56 6.75 -20.56
C LEU A 146 -15.86 5.61 -19.59
N ALA A 147 -15.36 5.69 -18.35
CA ALA A 147 -15.70 4.70 -17.33
C ALA A 147 -17.17 4.78 -16.91
N GLU A 148 -17.74 5.98 -16.83
CA GLU A 148 -19.17 6.21 -16.57
C GLU A 148 -20.05 5.67 -17.71
N GLU A 149 -19.67 5.91 -18.98
CA GLU A 149 -20.38 5.40 -20.15
C GLU A 149 -20.42 3.86 -20.18
N ILE A 150 -19.31 3.21 -19.86
CA ILE A 150 -19.18 1.75 -19.96
C ILE A 150 -19.82 1.04 -18.77
N TYR A 151 -19.69 1.59 -17.55
CA TYR A 151 -20.02 0.88 -16.31
C TYR A 151 -21.16 1.52 -15.51
N GLY A 152 -21.61 2.72 -15.89
CA GLY A 152 -22.62 3.51 -15.18
C GLY A 152 -22.08 4.22 -13.95
N ASP A 153 -22.82 5.25 -13.51
CA ASP A 153 -22.51 6.13 -12.36
C ASP A 153 -22.07 5.42 -11.08
N GLN A 154 -22.59 4.23 -10.82
CA GLN A 154 -22.36 3.51 -9.55
C GLN A 154 -20.98 2.85 -9.45
N VAL A 155 -20.20 2.82 -10.54
CA VAL A 155 -19.00 1.98 -10.64
C VAL A 155 -17.70 2.77 -10.76
N VAL A 156 -17.78 4.07 -11.11
CA VAL A 156 -16.63 4.93 -11.42
C VAL A 156 -15.89 5.47 -10.18
N SER A 157 -16.45 5.26 -8.99
CA SER A 157 -16.03 5.90 -7.74
C SER A 157 -15.55 4.91 -6.65
N LEU A 158 -15.16 3.69 -7.02
CA LEU A 158 -14.61 2.72 -6.07
C LEU A 158 -13.16 3.07 -5.70
N SER A 159 -12.98 3.65 -4.51
CA SER A 159 -11.66 3.85 -3.91
C SER A 159 -11.15 2.57 -3.28
N HIS A 160 -9.88 2.24 -3.52
CA HIS A 160 -9.23 1.07 -2.92
C HIS A 160 -7.93 1.44 -2.25
N VAL A 161 -7.79 1.01 -1.01
CA VAL A 161 -6.60 1.24 -0.22
C VAL A 161 -5.60 0.11 -0.45
N VAL A 162 -4.36 0.46 -0.76
CA VAL A 162 -3.28 -0.44 -1.11
C VAL A 162 -1.99 -0.08 -0.37
N VAL A 163 -1.03 -0.99 -0.33
CA VAL A 163 0.32 -0.70 0.17
C VAL A 163 1.28 -0.61 -1.01
N CYS A 164 1.96 0.52 -1.13
CA CYS A 164 3.02 0.75 -2.10
C CYS A 164 4.35 0.25 -1.52
N PHE A 165 4.98 -0.73 -2.17
CA PHE A 165 6.22 -1.35 -1.71
C PHE A 165 7.44 -0.91 -2.51
N ALA A 166 7.25 -0.64 -3.80
CA ALA A 166 8.33 -0.39 -4.73
C ALA A 166 7.87 0.47 -5.89
N TYR A 167 8.82 0.91 -6.70
CA TYR A 167 8.56 1.66 -7.92
C TYR A 167 9.60 1.39 -9.00
N ARG A 168 9.26 1.75 -10.24
CA ARG A 168 10.17 1.83 -11.38
C ARG A 168 9.85 3.07 -12.21
N PHE A 169 10.87 3.67 -12.81
CA PHE A 169 10.67 4.67 -13.86
C PHE A 169 10.69 3.98 -15.22
N CYS A 170 9.74 4.33 -16.09
CA CYS A 170 9.59 3.77 -17.43
C CYS A 170 9.50 4.92 -18.44
N GLY A 171 10.37 4.92 -19.45
CA GLY A 171 10.44 5.96 -20.47
C GLY A 171 11.78 5.93 -21.20
N TYR A 172 11.82 6.46 -22.41
CA TYR A 172 13.01 6.40 -23.28
C TYR A 172 14.05 7.49 -22.98
N ASP A 173 13.64 8.62 -22.38
CA ASP A 173 14.51 9.75 -22.02
C ASP A 173 14.07 10.39 -20.69
N GLU A 174 14.93 11.21 -20.07
CA GLU A 174 14.69 11.87 -18.77
C GLU A 174 13.47 12.82 -18.79
N GLN A 175 12.97 13.21 -19.96
CA GLN A 175 11.87 14.16 -20.11
C GLN A 175 10.50 13.46 -20.22
N ASN A 176 10.48 12.17 -20.58
CA ASN A 176 9.26 11.37 -20.78
C ASN A 176 9.19 10.14 -19.85
N GLN A 177 9.82 10.20 -18.67
CA GLN A 177 9.74 9.10 -17.69
C GLN A 177 8.44 9.14 -16.91
N GLU A 178 7.74 8.00 -16.89
CA GLU A 178 6.60 7.73 -16.02
C GLU A 178 7.04 6.88 -14.83
N MET A 179 6.56 7.18 -13.62
CA MET A 179 6.77 6.32 -12.46
C MET A 179 5.63 5.32 -12.35
N HIS A 180 5.99 4.03 -12.27
CA HIS A 180 5.07 2.94 -11.99
C HIS A 180 5.33 2.42 -10.57
N ALA A 181 4.32 2.47 -9.72
CA ALA A 181 4.38 1.95 -8.36
C ALA A 181 3.84 0.51 -8.29
N LEU A 182 4.47 -0.32 -7.47
CA LEU A 182 4.04 -1.67 -7.18
C LEU A 182 3.21 -1.67 -5.89
N PHE A 183 1.99 -2.18 -6.00
CA PHE A 183 1.04 -2.24 -4.91
C PHE A 183 0.75 -3.68 -4.50
N GLY A 184 0.46 -3.89 -3.22
CA GLY A 184 -0.02 -5.17 -2.68
C GLY A 184 -1.09 -4.97 -1.62
N ALA A 185 -1.96 -5.97 -1.49
CA ALA A 185 -3.04 -6.02 -0.50
C ALA A 185 -2.96 -7.25 0.42
N GLU A 186 -1.99 -8.14 0.22
CA GLU A 186 -1.81 -9.40 0.96
C GLU A 186 -0.33 -9.67 1.22
N HIS A 187 -0.02 -10.51 2.23
CA HIS A 187 1.34 -10.89 2.66
C HIS A 187 2.32 -11.01 1.47
N VAL A 188 3.24 -10.04 1.37
CA VAL A 188 4.24 -10.03 0.31
C VAL A 188 5.40 -10.93 0.74
N THR A 189 5.45 -12.15 0.19
CA THR A 189 6.70 -12.89 0.09
C THR A 189 7.63 -12.06 -0.81
N HIS A 190 8.62 -11.41 -0.21
CA HIS A 190 9.59 -10.62 -0.95
C HIS A 190 10.55 -11.56 -1.66
N ASP A 191 10.24 -11.91 -2.89
CA ASP A 191 11.28 -12.21 -3.87
C ASP A 191 11.84 -10.86 -4.36
N ARG A 192 13.06 -10.50 -3.93
CA ARG A 192 13.75 -9.26 -4.36
C ARG A 192 14.06 -9.21 -5.86
N SER A 193 13.72 -10.23 -6.64
CA SER A 193 13.68 -10.11 -8.11
C SER A 193 12.64 -9.09 -8.61
N ILE A 194 11.65 -8.73 -7.79
CA ILE A 194 10.58 -7.81 -8.18
C ILE A 194 10.86 -6.40 -7.65
N LEU A 195 11.65 -5.65 -8.44
CA LEU A 195 11.85 -4.21 -8.47
C LEU A 195 12.63 -3.55 -7.31
N LYS A 196 13.96 -3.66 -7.40
CA LYS A 196 14.84 -2.50 -7.26
C LYS A 196 15.44 -2.18 -8.63
N GLN A 197 15.01 -1.09 -9.28
CA GLN A 197 15.86 -0.45 -10.29
C GLN A 197 16.25 0.93 -9.81
N THR A 198 17.33 0.93 -9.03
CA THR A 198 18.25 2.05 -8.91
C THR A 198 18.60 2.57 -10.30
N ARG A 199 18.53 3.89 -10.46
CA ARG A 199 19.01 4.68 -11.60
C ARG A 199 20.26 4.04 -12.22
N THR A 200 20.11 3.23 -13.28
CA THR A 200 21.26 2.81 -14.09
C THR A 200 21.63 3.96 -15.01
N GLY A 201 22.18 5.01 -14.41
CA GLY A 201 22.93 6.01 -15.13
C GLY A 201 24.37 5.55 -15.23
N VAL A 202 24.69 4.70 -16.20
CA VAL A 202 25.99 4.68 -16.90
C VAL A 202 25.74 4.07 -18.27
N ASN A 203 25.72 4.89 -19.33
CA ASN A 203 26.14 4.42 -20.65
C ASN A 203 27.64 4.72 -20.77
N PRO A 204 28.47 3.78 -21.27
CA PRO A 204 29.90 3.98 -21.50
C PRO A 204 30.20 5.03 -22.57
#